data_AF-A0A942CB84-F1
#
_entry.id   AF-A0A942CB84-F1
#
_cell.length_a   1.000
_cell.length_b   1.000
_cell.length_c   1.000
_cell.angle_alpha   90.00
_cell.angle_beta   90.00
_cell.angle_gamma   90.00
#
_symmetry.space_group_name_H-M   'P 1'
#
loop_
_entity.id
_entity.type
_entity.pdbx_description
1 polymer ?
#
loop_
_entity_poly.entity_id
_entity_poly.type
_entity_poly.pdbx_seq_one_letter_code
_entity_poly.pdbx_strand_id
1 'polypeptide(L)'
;MADTFGFWAWPQIAWKNFAIGRKELMSIHPLAVVRVVAPSSVNRVLPDSVPIFAYNDIYASVGVNQSDFARWEQQNGMYSLGSESKDGAILVPGFPILSKVADMYVDPVTLTSEETSALVEECERALPHAISETARQELEDIRLLAQRALNASAVIRFDQP
;
A
#
# COMPACT_ATOMS: atom_id res chain seq x y z
N MET A 1 8.22 29.63 -30.13
CA MET A 1 9.01 28.86 -29.15
C MET A 1 8.85 29.53 -27.80
N ALA A 2 8.76 28.73 -26.73
CA ALA A 2 8.42 29.05 -25.33
C ALA A 2 6.90 29.21 -25.09
N ASP A 3 6.17 28.15 -24.71
CA ASP A 3 6.12 27.46 -23.40
C ASP A 3 5.41 28.29 -22.32
N THR A 4 4.08 28.21 -22.31
CA THR A 4 3.25 28.46 -21.12
C THR A 4 2.86 27.11 -20.53
N PHE A 5 3.70 26.56 -19.65
CA PHE A 5 3.29 25.49 -18.77
C PHE A 5 2.34 26.06 -17.71
N GLY A 6 1.07 25.68 -17.83
CA GLY A 6 0.06 25.92 -16.81
C GLY A 6 0.46 25.21 -15.52
N PHE A 7 0.67 26.01 -14.48
CA PHE A 7 0.68 25.57 -13.09
C PHE A 7 -0.64 24.84 -12.79
N TRP A 8 -0.59 23.52 -12.68
CA TRP A 8 -1.59 22.76 -11.96
C TRP A 8 -1.01 22.41 -10.60
N ALA A 9 -1.24 23.31 -9.64
CA ALA A 9 -1.08 23.00 -8.22
C ALA A 9 -2.18 21.99 -7.83
N TRP A 10 -1.77 20.77 -7.52
CA TRP A 10 -2.60 19.78 -6.83
C TRP A 10 -2.04 19.56 -5.41
N PRO A 11 -2.89 19.13 -4.46
CA PRO A 11 -2.94 19.73 -3.13
C PRO A 11 -1.91 19.15 -2.15
N GLN A 12 -1.33 20.02 -1.32
CA GLN A 12 -0.45 19.65 -0.19
C GLN A 12 -1.20 18.96 0.98
N ILE A 13 -2.00 17.94 0.68
CA ILE A 13 -2.63 17.09 1.69
C ILE A 13 -1.70 15.87 1.80
N ALA A 14 -1.02 15.54 2.89
CA ALA A 14 -1.21 15.89 4.29
C ALA A 14 0.10 15.68 5.06
N TRP A 15 0.95 16.70 5.25
CA TRP A 15 2.11 16.56 6.13
C TRP A 15 2.40 17.85 6.90
N LYS A 16 1.39 18.35 7.59
CA LYS A 16 1.54 19.31 8.69
C LYS A 16 0.73 18.79 9.86
N ASN A 17 1.38 18.00 10.72
CA ASN A 17 1.15 17.90 12.17
C ASN A 17 1.97 16.74 12.73
N PHE A 18 3.27 16.94 12.92
CA PHE A 18 4.01 16.16 13.91
C PHE A 18 4.66 17.14 14.88
N ALA A 19 3.82 17.65 15.78
CA ALA A 19 4.28 18.33 16.97
C ALA A 19 3.35 17.97 18.13
N ILE A 20 3.91 17.20 19.07
CA ILE A 20 3.70 17.34 20.50
C ILE A 20 2.25 17.08 20.97
N GLY A 21 2.00 15.83 21.38
CA GLY A 21 0.96 15.43 22.33
C GLY A 21 -0.44 15.99 22.05
N ARG A 22 -1.16 15.46 21.06
CA ARG A 22 -2.60 15.67 20.90
C ARG A 22 -3.26 14.43 20.29
N LYS A 23 -4.43 14.10 20.85
CA LYS A 23 -5.39 13.08 20.41
C LYS A 23 -5.41 12.87 18.90
N GLU A 24 -5.43 11.60 18.52
CA GLU A 24 -5.92 11.03 17.26
C GLU A 24 -6.80 12.01 16.46
N LEU A 25 -6.17 12.72 15.53
CA LEU A 25 -6.86 13.14 14.32
C LEU A 25 -6.61 12.00 13.34
N MET A 26 -7.38 10.92 13.51
CA MET A 26 -7.50 9.92 12.45
C MET A 26 -7.92 10.68 11.19
N SER A 27 -7.08 10.60 10.15
CA SER A 27 -7.53 10.92 8.80
C SER A 27 -8.82 10.17 8.56
N ILE A 28 -9.93 10.88 8.33
CA ILE A 28 -11.23 10.26 8.04
C ILE A 28 -11.17 9.51 6.70
N HIS A 29 -10.17 9.80 5.88
CA HIS A 29 -9.93 9.15 4.60
C HIS A 29 -8.83 8.08 4.72
N PRO A 30 -9.09 6.85 4.28
CA PRO A 30 -8.04 5.83 4.18
C PRO A 30 -6.99 6.27 3.18
N LEU A 31 -5.73 5.88 3.41
CA LEU A 31 -4.62 6.06 2.50
C LEU A 31 -4.65 5.06 1.34
N ALA A 32 -5.25 3.89 1.57
CA ALA A 32 -5.43 2.85 0.57
C ALA A 32 -6.65 1.99 0.88
N VAL A 33 -7.12 1.25 -0.11
CA VAL A 33 -8.16 0.23 0.08
C VAL A 33 -7.69 -1.08 -0.55
N VAL A 34 -7.69 -2.14 0.23
CA VAL A 34 -7.46 -3.51 -0.25
C VAL A 34 -8.81 -4.13 -0.56
N ARG A 35 -8.99 -4.65 -1.76
CA ARG A 35 -10.26 -5.19 -2.26
C ARG A 35 -10.06 -6.60 -2.78
N VAL A 36 -11.08 -7.44 -2.65
CA VAL A 36 -11.10 -8.73 -3.35
C VAL A 36 -11.70 -8.51 -4.75
N VAL A 37 -11.03 -9.02 -5.78
CA VAL A 37 -11.51 -8.95 -7.18
C VAL A 37 -11.57 -10.33 -7.80
N ALA A 38 -12.50 -10.52 -8.75
CA ALA A 38 -12.61 -11.78 -9.47
C ALA A 38 -11.37 -12.02 -10.36
N PRO A 39 -10.83 -13.24 -10.42
CA PRO A 39 -9.62 -13.52 -11.19
C PRO A 39 -9.84 -13.34 -12.70
N SER A 40 -11.08 -13.48 -13.16
CA SER A 40 -11.48 -13.30 -14.55
C SER A 40 -11.80 -11.84 -14.93
N SER A 41 -11.89 -10.94 -13.95
CA SER A 41 -12.18 -9.53 -14.19
C SER A 41 -11.70 -8.66 -13.03
N VAL A 42 -10.56 -7.99 -13.24
CA VAL A 42 -9.97 -7.02 -12.31
C VAL A 42 -10.86 -5.81 -12.01
N ASN A 43 -11.92 -5.61 -12.81
CA ASN A 43 -12.93 -4.57 -12.61
C ASN A 43 -14.14 -5.04 -11.78
N ARG A 44 -14.26 -6.36 -11.54
CA ARG A 44 -15.32 -6.92 -10.70
C ARG A 44 -14.84 -7.04 -9.26
N VAL A 45 -15.11 -5.98 -8.50
CA VAL A 45 -14.88 -5.91 -7.05
C VAL A 45 -15.93 -6.74 -6.32
N LEU A 46 -15.49 -7.61 -5.42
CA LEU A 46 -16.33 -8.32 -4.45
C LEU A 46 -16.54 -7.43 -3.20
N PRO A 47 -17.60 -7.64 -2.41
CA PRO A 47 -17.96 -6.73 -1.32
C PRO A 47 -16.92 -6.62 -0.20
N ASP A 48 -15.97 -7.55 -0.11
CA ASP A 48 -14.96 -7.55 0.93
C ASP A 48 -13.84 -6.55 0.63
N SER A 49 -13.62 -5.61 1.55
CA SER A 49 -12.53 -4.63 1.48
C SER A 49 -11.98 -4.26 2.86
N VAL A 50 -10.71 -3.88 2.91
CA VAL A 50 -10.02 -3.38 4.10
C VAL A 50 -9.47 -1.98 3.81
N PRO A 51 -9.94 -0.93 4.51
CA PRO A 51 -9.33 0.40 4.44
C PRO A 51 -8.03 0.43 5.25
N ILE A 52 -7.01 1.11 4.72
CA ILE A 52 -5.69 1.24 5.34
C ILE A 52 -5.43 2.70 5.70
N PHE A 53 -5.15 2.97 6.97
CA PHE A 53 -4.91 4.30 7.53
C PHE A 53 -3.48 4.47 8.02
N ALA A 54 -2.82 3.40 8.44
CA ALA A 54 -1.47 3.42 9.02
C ALA A 54 -0.42 2.81 8.07
N TYR A 55 -0.51 3.12 6.78
CA TYR A 55 0.38 2.57 5.76
C TYR A 55 1.87 2.75 6.11
N ASN A 56 2.27 3.94 6.55
CA ASN A 56 3.67 4.19 6.95
C ASN A 56 4.11 3.31 8.13
N ASP A 57 3.21 3.04 9.07
CA ASP A 57 3.50 2.19 10.22
C ASP A 57 3.63 0.72 9.80
N ILE A 58 2.88 0.27 8.78
CA ILE A 58 3.05 -1.05 8.17
C ILE A 58 4.47 -1.20 7.62
N TYR A 59 4.97 -0.22 6.86
CA TYR A 59 6.34 -0.26 6.31
C TYR A 59 7.42 -0.12 7.38
N ALA A 60 7.18 0.71 8.40
CA ALA A 60 8.07 0.80 9.55
C ALA A 60 8.18 -0.54 10.31
N SER A 61 7.09 -1.32 10.35
CA SER A 61 7.06 -2.66 10.97
C SER A 61 7.95 -3.68 10.24
N VAL A 62 8.26 -3.44 8.96
CA VAL A 62 9.19 -4.27 8.17
C VAL A 62 10.57 -3.63 7.99
N GLY A 63 10.88 -2.61 8.79
CA GLY A 63 12.20 -1.99 8.86
C GLY A 63 12.44 -0.84 7.87
N VAL A 64 11.39 -0.35 7.20
CA VAL A 64 11.50 0.84 6.34
C VAL A 64 11.36 2.09 7.18
N ASN A 65 12.42 2.90 7.22
CA ASN A 65 12.32 4.22 7.81
C ASN A 65 11.71 5.23 6.82
N GLN A 66 11.26 6.36 7.35
CA GLN A 66 10.63 7.42 6.57
C GLN A 66 11.51 7.94 5.42
N SER A 67 12.83 8.05 5.63
CA SER A 67 13.73 8.56 4.60
C SER A 67 13.90 7.59 3.42
N ASP A 68 13.85 6.29 3.67
CA ASP A 68 13.93 5.28 2.63
C ASP A 68 12.64 5.23 1.81
N PHE A 69 11.49 5.31 2.48
CA PHE A 69 10.19 5.42 1.81
C PHE A 69 10.10 6.69 0.95
N ALA A 70 10.46 7.84 1.50
CA ALA A 70 10.44 9.11 0.76
C ALA A 70 11.41 9.10 -0.43
N ARG A 71 12.58 8.47 -0.28
CA ARG A 71 13.55 8.30 -1.39
C ARG A 71 12.96 7.42 -2.48
N TRP A 72 12.35 6.30 -2.10
CA TRP A 72 11.68 5.40 -3.03
C TRP A 72 10.54 6.09 -3.78
N GLU A 73 9.72 6.88 -3.09
CA GLU A 73 8.61 7.64 -3.67
C GLU A 73 9.11 8.73 -4.65
N GLN A 74 10.20 9.42 -4.32
CA GLN A 74 10.80 10.39 -5.24
C GLN A 74 11.37 9.74 -6.50
N GLN A 75 11.90 8.53 -6.38
CA GLN A 75 12.52 7.79 -7.48
C GLN A 75 11.48 7.11 -8.39
N ASN A 76 10.43 6.55 -7.81
CA ASN A 76 9.49 5.66 -8.50
C ASN A 76 8.06 6.22 -8.57
N GLY A 77 7.68 7.14 -7.68
CA GLY A 77 6.30 7.59 -7.48
C GLY A 77 5.82 8.69 -8.44
N MET A 78 6.59 9.77 -8.63
CA MET A 78 6.05 10.99 -9.29
C MET A 78 6.46 11.21 -10.75
N TYR A 79 7.51 10.56 -11.24
CA TYR A 79 8.04 10.76 -12.60
C TYR A 79 8.24 9.47 -13.39
N SER A 80 7.91 8.33 -12.79
CA SER A 80 8.00 7.03 -13.46
C SER A 80 6.80 6.91 -14.39
N LEU A 81 7.04 7.10 -15.69
CA LEU A 81 6.11 6.67 -16.74
C LEU A 81 5.98 5.15 -16.64
N GLY A 82 5.07 4.67 -15.78
CA GLY A 82 4.76 3.26 -15.53
C GLY A 82 6.01 2.39 -15.50
N SER A 83 6.72 2.32 -14.38
CA SER A 83 7.95 1.53 -14.31
C SER A 83 7.67 0.11 -14.78
N GLU A 84 8.17 -0.21 -15.97
CA GLU A 84 8.28 -1.54 -16.56
C GLU A 84 9.21 -2.46 -15.74
N SER A 85 9.41 -2.18 -14.45
CA SER A 85 10.01 -3.11 -13.51
C SER A 85 8.99 -4.20 -13.22
N LYS A 86 9.10 -5.30 -13.95
CA LYS A 86 8.33 -6.54 -13.67
C LYS A 86 8.52 -7.06 -12.24
N ASP A 87 9.51 -6.54 -11.51
CA ASP A 87 9.88 -6.95 -10.16
C ASP A 87 9.54 -5.91 -9.07
N GLY A 88 8.95 -4.76 -9.44
CA GLY A 88 8.79 -3.61 -8.53
C GLY A 88 10.16 -3.06 -8.08
N ALA A 89 10.25 -1.80 -7.71
CA ALA A 89 11.47 -1.33 -7.03
C ALA A 89 11.44 -1.92 -5.61
N ILE A 90 12.18 -3.01 -5.37
CA ILE A 90 12.21 -3.72 -4.07
C ILE A 90 12.61 -2.74 -2.96
N LEU A 91 11.61 -2.27 -2.21
CA LEU A 91 11.77 -1.38 -1.06
C LEU A 91 12.38 -2.14 0.13
N VAL A 92 11.96 -3.39 0.33
CA VAL A 92 12.38 -4.27 1.42
C VAL A 92 12.65 -5.67 0.87
N PRO A 93 13.92 -6.08 0.72
CA PRO A 93 14.25 -7.41 0.17
C PRO A 93 13.66 -8.59 0.96
N GLY A 94 13.43 -8.42 2.26
CA GLY A 94 12.80 -9.45 3.10
C GLY A 94 11.29 -9.57 2.94
N PHE A 95 10.65 -8.59 2.29
CA PHE A 95 9.20 -8.46 2.10
C PHE A 95 8.89 -7.99 0.67
N PRO A 96 9.17 -8.82 -0.35
CA PRO A 96 9.00 -8.46 -1.75
C PRO A 96 7.55 -8.12 -2.12
N ILE A 97 6.54 -8.79 -1.55
CA ILE A 97 5.15 -8.50 -1.90
C ILE A 97 4.67 -7.19 -1.28
N LEU A 98 4.99 -6.93 -0.01
CA LEU A 98 4.73 -5.62 0.60
C LEU A 98 5.51 -4.54 -0.15
N SER A 99 6.73 -4.82 -0.63
CA SER A 99 7.45 -3.87 -1.49
C SER A 99 6.72 -3.58 -2.79
N LYS A 100 6.21 -4.60 -3.48
CA LYS A 100 5.41 -4.46 -4.71
C LYS A 100 4.13 -3.65 -4.45
N VAL A 101 3.48 -3.86 -3.31
CA VAL A 101 2.25 -3.13 -2.94
C VAL A 101 2.52 -1.63 -2.75
N ALA A 102 3.76 -1.20 -2.51
CA ALA A 102 4.12 0.21 -2.48
C ALA A 102 3.81 0.92 -3.80
N ASP A 103 3.88 0.20 -4.94
CA ASP A 103 3.57 0.74 -6.27
C ASP A 103 2.11 1.22 -6.41
N MET A 104 1.21 0.92 -5.44
CA MET A 104 -0.17 1.43 -5.41
C MET A 104 -0.26 2.96 -5.41
N TYR A 105 0.81 3.67 -5.02
CA TYR A 105 0.88 5.13 -5.11
C TYR A 105 0.96 5.65 -6.55
N VAL A 106 1.38 4.79 -7.49
CA VAL A 106 1.48 5.08 -8.92
C VAL A 106 0.27 4.49 -9.65
N ASP A 107 0.07 3.18 -9.51
CA ASP A 107 -0.95 2.43 -10.22
C ASP A 107 -1.55 1.33 -9.32
N PRO A 108 -2.84 0.98 -9.48
CA PRO A 108 -3.44 -0.15 -8.80
C PRO A 108 -2.62 -1.45 -8.90
N VAL A 109 -2.35 -2.08 -7.77
CA VAL A 109 -1.58 -3.32 -7.71
C VAL A 109 -2.53 -4.50 -7.53
N THR A 110 -2.66 -5.34 -8.55
CA THR A 110 -3.38 -6.63 -8.43
C THR A 110 -2.37 -7.74 -8.25
N LEU A 111 -2.56 -8.55 -7.20
CA LEU A 111 -1.68 -9.67 -6.90
C LEU A 111 -2.19 -10.94 -7.59
N THR A 112 -1.29 -11.79 -8.07
CA THR A 112 -1.64 -13.15 -8.50
C THR A 112 -2.02 -14.02 -7.28
N SER A 113 -2.53 -15.23 -7.50
CA SER A 113 -2.78 -16.17 -6.41
C SER A 113 -1.50 -16.55 -5.65
N GLU A 114 -0.38 -16.72 -6.35
CA GLU A 114 0.92 -16.99 -5.73
C GLU A 114 1.39 -15.81 -4.88
N GLU A 115 1.29 -14.59 -5.42
CA GLU A 115 1.63 -13.36 -4.70
C GLU A 115 0.71 -13.11 -3.51
N THR A 116 -0.58 -13.46 -3.63
CA THR A 116 -1.55 -13.36 -2.52
C THR A 116 -1.19 -14.33 -1.40
N SER A 117 -0.72 -15.54 -1.72
CA SER A 117 -0.21 -16.49 -0.72
C SER A 117 1.05 -15.96 -0.04
N ALA A 118 2.00 -15.43 -0.81
CA ALA A 118 3.22 -14.83 -0.28
C ALA A 118 2.92 -13.58 0.59
N LEU A 119 1.87 -12.81 0.27
CA LEU A 119 1.42 -11.70 1.12
C LEU A 119 0.97 -12.19 2.51
N VAL A 120 0.24 -13.31 2.59
CA VAL A 120 -0.20 -13.88 3.88
C VAL A 120 1.03 -14.16 4.76
N GLU A 121 2.04 -14.83 4.19
CA GLU A 121 3.29 -15.14 4.89
C GLU A 121 4.07 -13.88 5.30
N GLU A 122 4.09 -12.86 4.43
CA GLU A 122 4.72 -11.57 4.74
C GLU A 122 4.00 -10.83 5.87
N CYS A 123 2.67 -10.79 5.88
CA CYS A 123 1.91 -10.20 6.97
C CYS A 123 2.15 -10.95 8.28
N GLU A 124 2.18 -12.29 8.27
CA GLU A 124 2.49 -13.09 9.46
C GLU A 124 3.88 -12.80 10.03
N ARG A 125 4.88 -12.63 9.14
CA ARG A 125 6.24 -12.25 9.55
C ARG A 125 6.31 -10.81 10.06
N ALA A 126 5.50 -9.89 9.54
CA ALA A 126 5.49 -8.49 9.94
C ALA A 126 4.77 -8.23 11.28
N LEU A 127 3.73 -9.01 11.61
CA LEU A 127 2.89 -8.81 12.80
C LEU A 127 3.64 -8.71 14.15
N PRO A 128 4.65 -9.56 14.45
CA PRO A 128 5.44 -9.45 15.68
C PRO A 128 6.23 -8.14 15.79
N HIS A 129 6.47 -7.48 14.66
CA HIS A 129 7.25 -6.24 14.55
C HIS A 129 6.37 -4.99 14.40
N ALA A 130 5.05 -5.15 14.50
CA ALA A 130 4.10 -4.05 14.38
C ALA A 130 4.42 -2.91 15.38
N ILE A 131 4.69 -1.71 14.84
CA ILE A 131 5.11 -0.55 15.66
C ILE A 131 3.93 0.20 16.30
N SER A 132 2.70 -0.06 15.83
CA SER A 132 1.46 0.50 16.38
C SER A 132 0.34 -0.54 16.37
N GLU A 133 -0.65 -0.36 17.24
CA GLU A 133 -1.82 -1.25 17.29
C GLU A 133 -2.64 -1.15 16.00
N THR A 134 -2.72 0.04 15.40
CA THR A 134 -3.38 0.23 14.11
C THR A 134 -2.68 -0.54 13.00
N ALA A 135 -1.34 -0.48 12.91
CA ALA A 135 -0.60 -1.26 11.93
C ALA A 135 -0.74 -2.77 12.15
N ARG A 136 -0.78 -3.22 13.41
CA ARG A 136 -1.04 -4.62 13.75
C ARG A 136 -2.42 -5.07 13.24
N GLN A 137 -3.46 -4.29 13.53
CA GLN A 137 -4.82 -4.59 13.09
C GLN A 137 -4.93 -4.59 11.57
N GLU A 138 -4.35 -3.60 10.89
CA GLU A 138 -4.38 -3.53 9.42
C GLU A 138 -3.63 -4.68 8.77
N LEU A 139 -2.45 -5.07 9.29
CA LEU A 139 -1.72 -6.25 8.84
C LEU A 139 -2.54 -7.54 9.02
N GLU A 140 -3.25 -7.67 10.15
CA GLU A 140 -4.12 -8.81 10.43
C GLU A 140 -5.34 -8.83 9.49
N ASP A 141 -5.96 -7.68 9.24
CA ASP A 141 -7.11 -7.55 8.35
C ASP A 141 -6.72 -7.85 6.89
N ILE A 142 -5.56 -7.36 6.43
CA ILE A 142 -4.99 -7.69 5.13
C ILE A 142 -4.74 -9.20 5.03
N ARG A 143 -4.09 -9.80 6.02
CA ARG A 143 -3.81 -11.25 6.08
C ARG A 143 -5.10 -12.05 5.96
N LEU A 144 -6.11 -11.73 6.76
CA LEU A 144 -7.40 -12.42 6.75
C LEU A 144 -8.16 -12.22 5.43
N LEU A 145 -8.11 -11.02 4.84
CA LEU A 145 -8.72 -10.73 3.55
C LEU A 145 -8.05 -11.56 2.43
N ALA A 146 -6.72 -11.59 2.39
CA ALA A 146 -5.94 -12.38 1.44
C ALA A 146 -6.27 -13.88 1.54
N GLN A 147 -6.37 -14.40 2.76
CA GLN A 147 -6.71 -15.81 2.98
C GLN A 147 -8.16 -16.13 2.55
N ARG A 148 -9.11 -15.22 2.78
CA ARG A 148 -10.48 -15.36 2.25
C ARG A 148 -10.50 -15.33 0.72
N ALA A 149 -9.71 -14.44 0.09
CA ALA A 149 -9.61 -14.37 -1.36
C ALA A 149 -9.10 -15.69 -1.94
N LEU A 150 -8.03 -16.27 -1.38
CA LEU A 150 -7.50 -17.58 -1.80
C LEU A 150 -8.54 -18.70 -1.68
N ASN A 151 -9.27 -18.76 -0.57
CA ASN A 151 -10.33 -19.76 -0.36
C ASN A 151 -11.49 -19.64 -1.36
N ALA A 152 -11.73 -18.43 -1.88
CA ALA A 152 -12.75 -18.15 -2.88
C ALA A 152 -12.23 -18.24 -4.33
N SER A 153 -10.97 -18.67 -4.54
CA SER A 153 -10.29 -18.61 -5.83
C SER A 153 -10.31 -17.20 -6.45
N ALA A 154 -10.21 -16.18 -5.61
CA ALA A 154 -10.16 -14.78 -5.98
C ALA A 154 -8.76 -14.21 -5.76
N VAL A 155 -8.55 -12.96 -6.16
CA VAL A 155 -7.29 -12.25 -5.93
C VAL A 155 -7.54 -10.93 -5.23
N ILE A 156 -6.50 -10.34 -4.65
CA ILE A 156 -6.57 -9.04 -4.00
C ILE A 156 -5.97 -7.94 -4.87
N ARG A 157 -6.54 -6.76 -4.73
CA ARG A 157 -6.13 -5.54 -5.41
C ARG A 157 -5.97 -4.43 -4.39
N PHE A 158 -4.85 -3.71 -4.46
CA PHE A 158 -4.57 -2.51 -3.69
C PHE A 158 -4.86 -1.31 -4.58
N ASP A 159 -5.76 -0.45 -4.12
CA ASP A 159 -6.18 0.75 -4.81
C ASP A 159 -5.99 1.98 -3.92
N GLN A 160 -5.87 3.14 -4.56
CA GLN A 160 -6.10 4.42 -3.89
C GLN A 160 -7.59 4.54 -3.50
N PRO A 161 -7.90 5.27 -2.40
CA PRO A 161 -9.25 5.39 -1.84
C PRO A 161 -10.31 5.92 -2.82
#